data_AF-A0A2A5GE99-F1
#
_entry.id   AF-A0A2A5GE99-F1
#
_cell.length_a   1.000
_cell.length_b   1.000
_cell.length_c   1.000
_cell.angle_alpha   90.00
_cell.angle_beta   90.00
_cell.angle_gamma   90.00
#
_symmetry.space_group_name_H-M   'P 1'
#
loop_
_entity.id
_entity.type
_entity.pdbx_description
1 polymer ?
#
loop_
_entity_poly.entity_id
_entity_poly.type
_entity_poly.pdbx_seq_one_letter_code
_entity_poly.pdbx_strand_id
1 'polypeptide(L)'
;MKAKVSRKAHFNAAHRLFKSDWSNEKNAEIFGKCSNPNFHGHNYELIVSVTGEIDEETGFVMDMKVLKSLIREKIEDSFDHKNLNLEIPEFKILNPTAENIAMVIWNKLRPHIEKSKELEVILYETPRNYVTYLG
;
A
#
# COMPACT_ATOMS: atom_id res chain seq x y z
N MET A 1 -11.61 5.47 25.91
CA MET A 1 -10.37 6.24 25.63
C MET A 1 -9.88 5.80 24.26
N LYS A 2 -9.57 6.71 23.33
CA LYS A 2 -9.08 6.35 21.99
C LYS A 2 -7.56 6.30 21.89
N ALA A 3 -7.06 5.34 21.12
CA ALA A 3 -5.66 5.27 20.74
C ALA A 3 -5.50 4.81 19.29
N LYS A 4 -4.32 5.08 18.71
CA LYS A 4 -3.87 4.59 17.41
C LYS A 4 -2.76 3.58 17.62
N VAL A 5 -2.92 2.36 17.12
CA VAL A 5 -1.86 1.36 17.05
C VAL A 5 -1.34 1.29 15.62
N SER A 6 -0.02 1.25 15.44
CA SER A 6 0.61 1.27 14.12
C SER A 6 1.58 0.12 13.98
N ARG A 7 1.54 -0.57 12.84
CA ARG A 7 2.49 -1.64 12.49
C ARG A 7 3.24 -1.24 11.23
N LYS A 8 4.57 -1.20 11.34
CA LYS A 8 5.48 -1.01 10.22
C LYS A 8 5.84 -2.36 9.57
N ALA A 9 5.86 -2.37 8.24
CA ALA A 9 6.19 -3.48 7.36
C ALA A 9 6.90 -2.95 6.10
N HIS A 10 7.34 -3.84 5.22
CA HIS A 10 7.97 -3.46 3.94
C HIS A 10 7.73 -4.53 2.87
N PHE A 11 7.88 -4.14 1.61
CA PHE A 11 7.95 -5.07 0.48
C PHE A 11 8.78 -4.44 -0.64
N ASN A 12 9.41 -5.27 -1.47
CA ASN A 12 10.23 -4.82 -2.58
C ASN A 12 9.50 -5.15 -3.89
N ALA A 13 9.25 -4.14 -4.73
CA ALA A 13 8.52 -4.38 -5.97
C ALA A 13 9.03 -3.50 -7.11
N ALA A 14 8.91 -4.05 -8.33
CA ALA A 14 9.14 -3.32 -9.56
C ALA A 14 7.82 -2.81 -10.14
N HIS A 15 7.86 -1.65 -10.80
CA HIS A 15 6.71 -1.09 -11.50
C HIS A 15 7.12 -0.12 -12.62
N ARG A 16 6.14 0.27 -13.43
CA ARG A 16 6.23 1.28 -14.47
C ARG A 16 4.99 2.14 -14.42
N LEU A 17 5.19 3.45 -14.45
CA LEU A 17 4.11 4.41 -14.61
C LEU A 17 3.87 4.66 -16.09
N PHE A 18 2.76 4.14 -16.60
CA PHE A 18 2.48 4.14 -18.03
C PHE A 18 0.99 3.99 -18.32
N LYS A 19 0.51 4.67 -19.36
CA LYS A 19 -0.81 4.45 -19.96
C LYS A 19 -0.65 3.87 -21.37
N SER A 20 -1.26 2.72 -21.62
CA SER A 20 -1.22 1.99 -22.90
C SER A 20 -1.73 2.80 -24.08
N ASP A 21 -2.71 3.66 -23.82
CA ASP A 21 -3.41 4.40 -24.87
C ASP A 21 -2.71 5.73 -25.21
N TRP A 22 -1.53 5.97 -24.61
CA TRP A 22 -0.72 7.15 -24.84
C TRP A 22 0.54 6.79 -25.61
N SER A 23 1.05 7.73 -26.42
CA SER A 23 2.36 7.57 -27.05
C SER A 23 3.49 7.50 -26.01
N ASN A 24 4.65 7.00 -26.41
CA ASN A 24 5.82 6.94 -25.53
C ASN A 24 6.28 8.36 -25.13
N GLU A 25 6.19 9.32 -26.04
CA GLU A 25 6.57 10.72 -25.82
C GLU A 25 5.67 11.34 -24.74
N LYS A 26 4.35 11.13 -24.83
CA LYS A 26 3.41 11.61 -23.81
C LYS A 26 3.64 10.94 -22.45
N ASN A 27 3.93 9.64 -22.43
CA ASN A 27 4.26 8.96 -21.17
C ASN A 27 5.57 9.49 -20.57
N ALA A 28 6.58 9.76 -21.40
CA ALA A 28 7.84 10.35 -20.96
C ALA A 28 7.66 11.79 -20.46
N GLU A 29 6.80 12.59 -21.09
CA GLU A 29 6.47 13.95 -20.65
C GLU A 29 5.79 13.96 -19.28
N ILE A 30 4.82 13.07 -19.06
CA ILE A 30 4.00 13.05 -17.83
C ILE A 30 4.68 12.31 -16.68
N PHE A 31 5.22 11.11 -16.93
CA PHE A 31 5.77 10.23 -15.88
C PHE A 31 7.30 10.23 -15.85
N GLY A 32 7.97 10.88 -16.80
CA GLY A 32 9.42 11.00 -16.82
C GLY A 32 10.12 9.64 -16.77
N LYS A 33 11.16 9.56 -15.92
CA LYS A 33 11.96 8.33 -15.71
C LYS A 33 11.11 7.15 -15.21
N CYS A 34 9.99 7.39 -14.55
CA CYS A 34 9.11 6.33 -14.05
C CYS A 34 8.38 5.59 -15.17
N SER A 35 8.35 6.14 -16.40
CA SER A 35 7.79 5.48 -17.59
C SER A 35 8.75 4.56 -18.34
N ASN A 36 9.94 4.28 -17.79
CA ASN A 36 10.93 3.40 -18.41
C ASN A 36 10.29 2.07 -18.88
N PRO A 37 10.37 1.71 -20.18
CA PRO A 37 9.85 0.44 -20.70
C PRO A 37 10.40 -0.81 -19.99
N ASN A 38 11.60 -0.71 -19.41
CA ASN A 38 12.23 -1.78 -18.64
C ASN A 38 11.95 -1.70 -17.13
N PHE A 39 10.91 -0.97 -16.73
CA PHE A 39 10.51 -0.77 -15.34
C PHE A 39 11.59 -0.09 -14.48
N HIS A 40 11.27 0.09 -13.21
CA HIS A 40 12.17 0.39 -12.11
C HIS A 40 11.56 -0.22 -10.84
N GLY A 41 12.17 -0.06 -9.68
CA GLY A 41 11.60 -0.61 -8.45
C GLY A 41 12.00 0.17 -7.21
N HIS A 42 11.32 -0.15 -6.12
CA HIS A 42 11.50 0.48 -4.82
C HIS A 42 11.44 -0.54 -3.70
N ASN A 43 12.09 -0.18 -2.60
CA ASN A 43 11.92 -0.83 -1.31
C ASN A 43 10.84 -0.06 -0.57
N TYR A 44 9.58 -0.46 -0.74
CA TYR A 44 8.45 0.23 -0.16
C TYR A 44 8.41 -0.01 1.35
N GLU A 45 8.23 1.07 2.11
CA GLU A 45 7.95 1.00 3.54
C GLU A 45 6.47 1.29 3.77
N LEU A 46 5.82 0.45 4.57
CA LEU A 46 4.39 0.50 4.83
C LEU A 46 4.13 0.68 6.32
N ILE A 47 3.29 1.64 6.67
CA ILE A 47 2.73 1.76 8.02
C ILE A 47 1.22 1.60 7.90
N VAL A 48 0.69 0.59 8.60
CA VAL A 48 -0.75 0.41 8.75
C VAL A 48 -1.14 0.77 10.17
N SER A 49 -2.06 1.71 10.30
CA SER A 49 -2.56 2.19 11.59
C SER A 49 -4.04 1.85 11.75
N VAL A 50 -4.40 1.41 12.95
CA VAL A 50 -5.80 1.20 13.37
C VAL A 50 -6.07 2.10 14.56
N THR A 51 -7.09 2.95 14.45
CA THR A 51 -7.54 3.85 15.53
C THR A 51 -8.90 3.40 16.04
N GLY A 52 -9.06 3.35 17.36
CA GLY A 52 -10.32 2.95 17.99
C GLY A 52 -10.29 3.17 19.50
N GLU A 53 -11.38 2.80 20.17
CA GLU A 53 -11.41 2.72 21.62
C GLU A 53 -10.47 1.61 22.12
N ILE A 54 -9.82 1.87 23.24
CA ILE A 54 -9.09 0.85 24.01
C ILE A 54 -10.11 -0.03 24.70
N ASP A 55 -10.08 -1.32 24.42
CA ASP A 55 -10.88 -2.33 25.09
C ASP A 55 -10.56 -2.37 26.60
N GLU A 56 -11.59 -2.32 27.45
CA GLU A 56 -11.42 -2.15 28.90
C GLU A 56 -10.86 -3.41 29.59
N GLU A 57 -11.07 -4.59 29.00
CA GLU A 57 -10.62 -5.87 29.57
C GLU A 57 -9.18 -6.20 29.14
N THR A 58 -8.87 -6.00 27.86
CA THR A 58 -7.59 -6.39 27.25
C THR A 58 -6.59 -5.26 27.15
N GLY A 59 -7.04 -4.00 27.18
CA GLY A 59 -6.21 -2.82 26.95
C GLY A 59 -5.77 -2.62 25.49
N PHE A 60 -6.39 -3.32 24.53
CA PHE A 60 -6.02 -3.23 23.11
C PHE A 60 -7.03 -2.42 22.29
N VAL A 61 -6.52 -1.71 21.29
CA VAL A 61 -7.36 -1.25 20.17
C VAL A 61 -7.57 -2.40 19.18
N MET A 62 -6.49 -3.13 18.90
CA MET A 62 -6.47 -4.34 18.09
C MET A 62 -5.24 -5.16 18.49
N ASP A 63 -5.35 -6.49 18.49
CA ASP A 63 -4.18 -7.35 18.66
C ASP A 63 -3.19 -7.15 17.49
N MET A 64 -1.99 -6.65 17.80
CA MET A 64 -0.94 -6.42 16.81
C MET A 64 -0.45 -7.71 16.13
N LYS A 65 -0.62 -8.89 16.73
CA LYS A 65 -0.34 -10.18 16.07
C LYS A 65 -1.31 -10.44 14.92
N VAL A 66 -2.58 -10.09 15.10
CA VAL A 66 -3.60 -10.18 14.04
C VAL A 66 -3.27 -9.17 12.94
N LEU A 67 -2.98 -7.91 13.29
CA LEU A 67 -2.61 -6.89 12.30
C LEU A 67 -1.36 -7.28 11.51
N LYS A 68 -0.32 -7.81 12.19
CA LYS A 68 0.88 -8.35 11.53
C LYS A 68 0.54 -9.47 10.54
N SER A 69 -0.31 -10.40 10.94
CA SER A 69 -0.68 -11.55 10.09
C SER A 69 -1.48 -11.11 8.87
N LEU A 70 -2.39 -10.14 9.02
CA LEU A 70 -3.15 -9.55 7.92
C LEU A 70 -2.25 -8.82 6.93
N ILE A 71 -1.30 -8.00 7.41
CA ILE A 71 -0.34 -7.30 6.55
C ILE A 71 0.48 -8.31 5.75
N ARG A 72 0.97 -9.37 6.41
CA ARG A 72 1.73 -10.42 5.74
C ARG A 72 0.92 -11.11 4.64
N GLU A 73 -0.22 -11.68 5.00
CA GLU A 73 -1.03 -12.49 4.09
C GLU A 73 -1.57 -11.67 2.90
N LYS A 74 -2.06 -10.45 3.18
CA LYS A 74 -2.74 -9.63 2.17
C LYS A 74 -1.78 -8.80 1.33
N ILE A 75 -0.62 -8.43 1.89
CA ILE A 75 0.29 -7.46 1.28
C ILE A 75 1.66 -8.08 1.03
N GLU A 76 2.42 -8.46 2.07
CA GLU A 76 3.81 -8.93 1.89
C GLU A 76 3.88 -10.16 0.95
N ASP A 77 3.08 -11.20 1.22
CA ASP A 77 3.09 -12.43 0.41
C ASP A 77 2.59 -12.19 -1.04
N SER A 78 1.82 -11.11 -1.26
CA SER A 78 1.26 -10.76 -2.58
C SER A 78 2.14 -9.78 -3.36
N PHE A 79 2.90 -8.89 -2.71
CA PHE A 79 3.60 -7.76 -3.34
C PHE A 79 5.12 -7.90 -3.30
N ASP A 80 5.68 -8.63 -2.34
CA ASP A 80 7.12 -8.71 -2.16
C ASP A 80 7.79 -9.55 -3.26
N HIS A 81 8.90 -9.02 -3.79
CA HIS A 81 9.62 -9.55 -4.95
C HIS A 81 8.75 -9.74 -6.19
N LYS A 82 7.83 -8.79 -6.45
CA LYS A 82 6.92 -8.81 -7.60
C LYS A 82 7.09 -7.62 -8.54
N ASN A 83 6.68 -7.81 -9.79
CA ASN A 83 6.36 -6.70 -10.68
C ASN A 83 4.88 -6.36 -10.57
N LEU A 84 4.56 -5.17 -10.06
CA LEU A 84 3.20 -4.72 -9.79
C LEU A 84 2.33 -4.78 -11.04
N ASN A 85 2.80 -4.23 -12.16
CA ASN A 85 2.03 -4.17 -13.41
C ASN A 85 1.71 -5.56 -13.99
N LEU A 86 2.56 -6.56 -13.74
CA LEU A 86 2.48 -7.87 -14.39
C LEU A 86 1.79 -8.93 -13.51
N GLU A 87 2.12 -8.94 -12.22
CA GLU A 87 1.77 -10.03 -11.31
C GLU A 87 0.56 -9.71 -10.43
N ILE A 88 0.22 -8.44 -10.22
CA ILE A 88 -0.84 -8.03 -9.29
C ILE A 88 -2.11 -7.69 -10.10
N PRO A 89 -3.22 -8.42 -9.89
CA PRO A 89 -4.44 -8.25 -10.68
C PRO A 89 -4.94 -6.80 -10.75
N GLU A 90 -4.89 -6.06 -9.65
CA GLU A 90 -5.35 -4.68 -9.56
C GLU A 90 -4.57 -3.73 -10.49
N PHE A 91 -3.27 -3.94 -10.66
CA PHE A 91 -2.41 -3.07 -11.47
C PHE A 91 -2.31 -3.48 -12.94
N LYS A 92 -3.09 -4.48 -13.37
CA LYS A 92 -3.32 -4.74 -14.80
C LYS A 92 -4.15 -3.65 -15.47
N ILE A 93 -4.98 -2.96 -14.68
CA ILE A 93 -5.84 -1.86 -15.13
C ILE A 93 -5.55 -0.53 -14.42
N LEU A 94 -4.99 -0.57 -13.21
CA LEU A 94 -4.58 0.62 -12.47
C LEU A 94 -3.09 0.90 -12.67
N ASN A 95 -2.75 2.16 -12.89
CA ASN A 95 -1.36 2.60 -12.91
C ASN A 95 -0.79 2.54 -11.48
N PRO A 96 0.31 1.81 -11.19
CA PRO A 96 0.81 1.62 -9.83
C PRO A 96 1.57 2.84 -9.29
N THR A 97 0.92 4.00 -9.23
CA THR A 97 1.42 5.16 -8.49
C THR A 97 1.36 4.89 -6.98
N ALA A 98 2.13 5.62 -6.17
CA ALA A 98 2.11 5.46 -4.72
C ALA A 98 0.70 5.62 -4.12
N GLU A 99 -0.12 6.51 -4.68
CA GLU A 99 -1.52 6.71 -4.30
C GLU A 99 -2.38 5.48 -4.58
N ASN A 100 -2.31 4.94 -5.80
CA ASN A 100 -3.08 3.75 -6.16
C ASN A 100 -2.62 2.52 -5.39
N ILE A 101 -1.31 2.41 -5.10
CA ILE A 101 -0.80 1.32 -4.25
C ILE A 101 -1.35 1.45 -2.83
N ALA A 102 -1.30 2.63 -2.22
CA ALA A 102 -1.85 2.86 -0.88
C ALA A 102 -3.36 2.54 -0.81
N MET A 103 -4.13 2.97 -1.82
CA MET A 103 -5.56 2.66 -1.94
C MET A 103 -5.82 1.14 -2.08
N VAL A 104 -5.06 0.44 -2.92
CA VAL A 104 -5.21 -1.02 -3.09
C VAL A 104 -4.87 -1.76 -1.79
N ILE A 105 -3.79 -1.37 -1.10
CA ILE A 105 -3.44 -1.93 0.21
C ILE A 105 -4.57 -1.71 1.21
N TRP A 106 -5.12 -0.49 1.29
CA TRP A 106 -6.23 -0.18 2.17
C TRP A 106 -7.47 -1.02 1.84
N ASN A 107 -7.83 -1.15 0.56
CA ASN A 107 -8.97 -1.96 0.11
C ASN A 107 -8.80 -3.46 0.44
N LYS A 108 -7.58 -3.99 0.37
CA LYS A 108 -7.28 -5.38 0.76
C LYS A 108 -7.41 -5.61 2.26
N LEU A 109 -7.13 -4.60 3.09
CA LEU A 109 -7.16 -4.70 4.55
C LEU A 109 -8.53 -4.36 5.16
N ARG A 110 -9.25 -3.39 4.59
CA ARG A 110 -10.50 -2.84 5.14
C ARG A 110 -11.57 -3.89 5.49
N PRO A 111 -11.80 -4.95 4.68
CA PRO A 111 -12.78 -6.00 5.02
C PRO A 111 -12.44 -6.80 6.28
N HIS A 112 -11.17 -6.76 6.72
CA HIS A 112 -10.67 -7.53 7.87
C HIS A 112 -10.57 -6.68 9.15
N ILE A 113 -10.90 -5.40 9.08
CA ILE A 113 -10.89 -4.48 10.22
C ILE A 113 -12.33 -4.09 10.55
N GLU A 114 -12.71 -4.16 11.82
CA GLU A 114 -14.04 -3.77 12.28
C GLU A 114 -14.42 -2.35 11.83
N LYS A 115 -15.67 -2.16 11.39
CA LYS A 115 -16.17 -0.88 10.88
C LYS A 115 -16.14 0.26 11.91
N SER A 116 -16.16 -0.07 13.20
CA SER A 116 -16.00 0.88 14.31
C SER A 116 -14.58 1.45 14.43
N LYS A 117 -13.60 0.84 13.76
CA LYS A 117 -12.18 1.22 13.80
C LYS A 117 -11.77 1.89 12.49
N GLU A 118 -11.06 3.01 12.62
CA GLU A 118 -10.49 3.73 11.49
C GLU A 118 -9.23 3.01 11.00
N LEU A 119 -9.01 2.98 9.68
CA LEU A 119 -7.85 2.36 9.04
C LEU A 119 -7.11 3.42 8.25
N GLU A 120 -5.80 3.53 8.49
CA GLU A 120 -4.89 4.43 7.79
C GLU A 120 -3.73 3.63 7.22
N VAL A 121 -3.38 3.93 5.97
CA VAL A 121 -2.22 3.36 5.28
C VAL A 121 -1.28 4.51 4.91
N ILE A 122 -0.04 4.44 5.37
CA ILE A 122 1.04 5.31 4.90
C ILE A 122 2.00 4.44 4.10
N LEU A 123 2.18 4.76 2.84
CA LEU A 123 3.11 4.08 1.94
C LEU A 123 4.23 5.04 1.55
N TYR A 124 5.46 4.67 1.89
CA TYR A 124 6.66 5.33 1.41
C TYR A 124 7.15 4.59 0.18
N GLU A 125 7.14 5.26 -0.97
CA GLU A 125 7.83 4.78 -2.18
C GLU A 125 9.34 5.00 -2.04
N THR A 126 9.71 6.12 -1.46
CA THR A 126 11.09 6.39 -1.02
C THR A 126 11.04 7.08 0.34
N PRO A 127 12.17 7.25 1.06
CA PRO A 127 12.18 7.99 2.32
C PRO A 127 11.66 9.44 2.22
N ARG A 128 11.58 10.00 1.01
CA ARG A 128 11.17 11.39 0.76
C ARG A 128 9.79 11.53 0.13
N ASN A 129 9.25 10.43 -0.43
CA ASN A 129 7.97 10.43 -1.13
C ASN A 129 7.05 9.41 -0.45
N TYR A 130 5.98 9.89 0.17
CA TYR A 130 5.02 9.03 0.82
C TYR A 130 3.60 9.55 0.67
N VAL A 131 2.65 8.62 0.70
CA VAL A 131 1.22 8.88 0.57
C VAL A 131 0.52 8.33 1.80
N THR A 132 -0.41 9.10 2.34
CA THR A 132 -1.35 8.66 3.36
C THR A 132 -2.73 8.47 2.74
N TYR A 133 -3.35 7.31 2.95
CA TYR A 133 -4.71 6.99 2.50
C TYR A 133 -5.58 6.53 3.67
N LEU A 134 -6.79 7.10 3.79
CA LEU A 134 -7.70 6.91 4.94
C LEU A 134 -9.01 6.20 4.59
N GLY A 135 -9.28 5.92 3.31
CA GLY A 135 -10.57 5.42 2.83
C GLY A 135 -11.32 6.44 2.00
#